data_AF-A0A445HI51-F1
#
_entry.id   AF-A0A445HI51-F1
#
_cell.length_a   1.000
_cell.length_b   1.000
_cell.length_c   1.000
_cell.angle_alpha   90.00
_cell.angle_beta   90.00
_cell.angle_gamma   90.00
#
_symmetry.space_group_name_H-M   'P 1'
#
loop_
_entity.id
_entity.type
_entity.pdbx_description
1 polymer ?
#
loop_
_entity_poly.entity_id
_entity_poly.type
_entity_poly.pdbx_seq_one_letter_code
_entity_poly.pdbx_strand_id
1 'polypeptide(L)'
;MSRQVEAHHFCAHQNEEMRQCLIYDSPEKKARLIGLEYIISENLYLTLPDQEKRLWHSHLYEVKSGLFFMPKVPALIQRPDMETVCTTYGKVFHFWQVDKGHSLPFGIPQLMMALTRDGQIYDHLLQSSAERMGIDYEEERKAREYMTGPVHGIHPLANGGGKGLELRLREVELKHDPSPPSVKARILF
;
A
#
# COMPACT_ATOMS: atom_id res chain seq x y z
N MET A 1 3.76 -16.00 0.06
CA MET A 1 3.74 -14.89 -0.92
C MET A 1 4.63 -15.30 -2.07
N SER A 2 4.14 -15.27 -3.30
CA SER A 2 4.93 -15.68 -4.48
C SER A 2 5.43 -14.50 -5.31
N ARG A 3 5.01 -13.27 -5.01
CA ARG A 3 5.32 -12.07 -5.78
C ARG A 3 5.48 -10.88 -4.85
N GLN A 4 6.51 -10.06 -5.09
CA GLN A 4 6.83 -8.85 -4.33
C GLN A 4 7.11 -7.73 -5.33
N VAL A 5 6.55 -6.56 -5.06
CA VAL A 5 6.62 -5.41 -5.95
C VAL A 5 7.03 -4.21 -5.11
N GLU A 6 8.11 -3.55 -5.51
CA GLU A 6 8.49 -2.25 -4.96
C GLU A 6 7.40 -1.22 -5.29
N ALA A 7 7.02 -0.43 -4.28
CA ALA A 7 5.88 0.49 -4.38
C ALA A 7 6.29 1.89 -3.91
N HIS A 8 6.20 2.87 -4.81
CA HIS A 8 6.50 4.27 -4.50
C HIS A 8 5.22 5.07 -4.30
N HIS A 9 4.97 5.47 -3.06
CA HIS A 9 3.74 6.13 -2.66
C HIS A 9 3.86 7.66 -2.77
N PHE A 10 2.93 8.28 -3.49
CA PHE A 10 2.80 9.74 -3.59
C PHE A 10 1.43 10.14 -3.05
N CYS A 11 1.43 10.59 -1.80
CA CYS A 11 0.23 10.73 -1.01
C CYS A 11 -0.26 12.17 -0.90
N ALA A 12 -1.55 12.37 -1.12
CA ALA A 12 -2.27 13.57 -0.71
C ALA A 12 -2.98 13.30 0.63
N HIS A 13 -2.82 14.21 1.58
CA HIS A 13 -3.49 14.14 2.88
C HIS A 13 -4.87 14.79 2.70
N GLN A 14 -5.91 13.97 2.60
CA GLN A 14 -7.28 14.45 2.37
C GLN A 14 -7.81 15.15 3.63
N ASN A 15 -7.46 14.62 4.80
CA ASN A 15 -7.66 15.20 6.11
C ASN A 15 -6.68 14.56 7.11
N GLU A 16 -6.84 14.82 8.40
CA GLU A 16 -5.98 14.29 9.48
C GLU A 16 -6.03 12.75 9.61
N GLU A 17 -7.13 12.12 9.18
CA GLU A 17 -7.37 10.70 9.36
C GLU A 17 -7.30 9.88 8.07
N MET A 18 -7.15 10.52 6.90
CA MET A 18 -7.18 9.85 5.61
C MET A 18 -6.14 10.43 4.65
N ARG A 19 -5.32 9.53 4.09
CA ARG A 19 -4.45 9.81 2.95
C ARG A 19 -4.88 8.98 1.75
N GLN A 20 -4.66 9.53 0.56
CA GLN A 20 -4.81 8.83 -0.71
C GLN A 20 -3.50 8.92 -1.47
N CYS A 21 -2.97 7.77 -1.88
CA CYS A 21 -1.70 7.69 -2.58
C CYS A 21 -1.86 7.13 -3.98
N LEU A 22 -1.17 7.76 -4.92
CA LEU A 22 -0.81 7.14 -6.19
C LEU A 22 0.42 6.27 -5.96
N ILE A 23 0.42 5.05 -6.50
CA ILE A 23 1.55 4.12 -6.39
C ILE A 23 2.21 3.96 -7.76
N TYR A 24 3.51 4.18 -7.79
CA TYR A 24 4.35 3.96 -8.97
C TYR A 24 5.32 2.79 -8.77
N ASP A 25 5.77 2.19 -9.86
CA ASP A 25 6.71 1.06 -9.85
C ASP A 25 8.19 1.45 -9.68
N SER A 26 8.50 2.74 -9.73
CA SER A 26 9.86 3.27 -9.58
C SER A 26 9.82 4.76 -9.21
N PRO A 27 10.94 5.35 -8.74
CA PRO A 27 11.02 6.80 -8.49
C PRO A 27 11.35 7.60 -9.76
N GLU A 28 11.43 6.96 -10.92
CA GLU A 28 11.92 7.55 -12.16
C GLU A 28 10.86 8.39 -12.89
N LYS A 29 11.29 9.32 -13.73
CA LYS A 29 10.39 10.24 -14.47
C LYS A 29 9.36 9.54 -15.38
N LYS A 30 9.64 8.30 -15.79
CA LYS A 30 8.77 7.50 -16.68
C LYS A 30 8.15 6.31 -15.93
N ALA A 31 8.11 6.38 -14.60
CA ALA A 31 7.49 5.35 -13.78
C ALA A 31 6.03 5.13 -14.19
N ARG A 32 5.59 3.88 -14.13
CA ARG A 32 4.22 3.50 -14.44
C ARG A 32 3.38 3.69 -13.19
N LEU A 33 2.21 4.33 -13.33
CA LEU A 33 1.19 4.30 -12.29
C LEU A 33 0.66 2.87 -12.20
N ILE A 34 0.92 2.19 -11.09
CA ILE A 34 0.55 0.79 -10.89
C ILE A 34 -0.60 0.60 -9.94
N GLY A 35 -0.88 1.54 -9.04
CA GLY A 35 -1.80 1.29 -7.95
C GLY A 35 -2.31 2.53 -7.24
N LEU A 36 -3.21 2.27 -6.31
CA LEU A 36 -3.73 3.22 -5.35
C LEU A 36 -3.62 2.64 -3.95
N GLU A 37 -3.32 3.50 -2.99
CA GLU A 37 -3.47 3.22 -1.57
C GLU A 37 -4.42 4.21 -0.92
N TYR A 38 -5.26 3.68 -0.04
CA TYR A 38 -5.93 4.48 0.99
C TYR A 38 -5.30 4.16 2.33
N ILE A 39 -4.87 5.20 3.04
CA ILE A 39 -4.35 5.09 4.41
C ILE A 39 -5.36 5.75 5.34
N ILE A 40 -5.75 5.06 6.39
CA ILE A 40 -6.68 5.59 7.39
C ILE A 40 -6.16 5.43 8.82
N SER A 41 -6.60 6.31 9.71
CA SER A 41 -6.35 6.21 11.15
C SER A 41 -6.90 4.90 11.73
N GLU A 42 -6.36 4.46 12.86
CA GLU A 42 -6.92 3.34 13.62
C GLU A 42 -8.39 3.58 13.99
N ASN A 43 -8.75 4.82 14.34
CA ASN A 43 -10.12 5.19 14.69
C ASN A 43 -11.09 4.88 13.54
N LEU A 44 -10.79 5.34 12.32
CA LEU A 44 -11.61 5.04 11.14
C LEU A 44 -11.63 3.55 10.84
N TYR A 45 -10.48 2.88 10.92
CA TYR A 45 -10.39 1.44 10.65
C TYR A 45 -11.31 0.62 11.58
N LEU A 46 -11.38 0.97 12.87
CA LEU A 46 -12.24 0.27 13.83
C LEU A 46 -13.73 0.39 13.51
N THR A 47 -14.16 1.46 12.82
CA THR A 47 -15.55 1.65 12.38
C THR A 47 -15.93 0.81 11.15
N LEU A 48 -14.96 0.26 10.42
CA LEU A 48 -15.24 -0.48 9.19
C LEU A 48 -16.00 -1.78 9.46
N PRO A 49 -16.88 -2.23 8.54
CA PRO A 49 -17.43 -3.58 8.60
C PRO A 49 -16.32 -4.64 8.57
N ASP A 50 -16.52 -5.78 9.23
CA ASP A 50 -15.50 -6.85 9.32
C ASP A 50 -15.07 -7.41 7.97
N GLN A 51 -15.96 -7.42 6.98
CA GLN A 51 -15.61 -7.82 5.61
C GLN A 51 -14.65 -6.83 4.96
N GLU A 52 -14.84 -5.53 5.22
CA GLU A 52 -13.97 -4.47 4.69
C GLU A 52 -12.61 -4.52 5.38
N LYS A 53 -12.55 -4.67 6.72
CA LYS A 53 -11.30 -4.75 7.51
C LYS A 53 -10.27 -5.74 6.94
N ARG A 54 -10.74 -6.87 6.38
CA ARG A 54 -9.88 -7.92 5.78
C ARG A 54 -9.12 -7.47 4.53
N LEU A 55 -9.53 -6.37 3.92
CA LEU A 55 -8.87 -5.76 2.77
C LEU A 55 -7.72 -4.83 3.16
N TRP A 56 -7.50 -4.60 4.45
CA TRP A 56 -6.51 -3.66 4.94
C TRP A 56 -5.37 -4.39 5.65
N HIS A 57 -4.21 -3.75 5.66
CA HIS A 57 -3.04 -4.19 6.40
C HIS A 57 -2.58 -3.08 7.36
N SER A 58 -1.82 -3.45 8.39
CA SER A 58 -1.20 -2.48 9.30
C SER A 58 0.17 -2.07 8.77
N HIS A 59 0.50 -0.78 8.85
CA HIS A 59 1.82 -0.27 8.46
C HIS A 59 2.91 -0.47 9.52
N LEU A 60 2.55 -0.96 10.71
CA LEU A 60 3.45 -1.08 11.87
C LEU A 60 4.78 -1.73 11.50
N TYR A 61 4.74 -2.92 10.88
CA TYR A 61 5.95 -3.65 10.59
C TYR A 61 6.80 -2.97 9.51
N GLU A 62 6.19 -2.49 8.42
CA GLU A 62 6.93 -1.85 7.33
C GLU A 62 7.66 -0.59 7.77
N VAL A 63 7.03 0.21 8.65
CA VAL A 63 7.65 1.39 9.23
C VAL A 63 8.78 1.01 10.19
N LYS A 64 8.54 0.10 11.14
CA LYS A 64 9.53 -0.29 12.17
C LYS A 64 10.71 -1.08 11.61
N SER A 65 10.50 -1.84 10.55
CA SER A 65 11.57 -2.59 9.88
C SER A 65 12.51 -1.69 9.05
N GLY A 66 12.18 -0.41 8.89
CA GLY A 66 12.93 0.54 8.07
C GLY A 66 12.62 0.45 6.57
N LEU A 67 11.78 -0.50 6.15
CA LEU A 67 11.48 -0.76 4.74
C LEU A 67 10.58 0.31 4.10
N PHE A 68 9.74 0.96 4.91
CA PHE A 68 8.95 2.12 4.50
C PHE A 68 9.67 3.40 4.91
N PHE A 69 10.06 4.23 3.94
CA PHE A 69 10.83 5.46 4.20
C PHE A 69 10.57 6.51 3.11
N MET A 70 11.01 7.74 3.36
CA MET A 70 10.93 8.83 2.38
C MET A 70 12.30 9.07 1.74
N PRO A 71 12.55 8.63 0.50
CA PRO A 71 13.86 8.80 -0.13
C PRO A 71 14.25 10.28 -0.19
N LYS A 72 15.51 10.59 0.14
CA LYS A 72 16.09 11.95 0.10
C LYS A 72 15.47 12.95 1.08
N VAL A 73 14.64 12.50 2.02
CA VAL A 73 14.15 13.32 3.13
C VAL A 73 14.98 12.99 4.38
N PRO A 74 15.59 13.98 5.05
CA PRO A 74 16.36 13.74 6.26
C PRO A 74 15.56 13.03 7.35
N ALA A 75 16.23 12.12 8.09
CA ALA A 75 15.61 11.31 9.14
C ALA A 75 14.80 12.14 10.17
N LEU A 76 15.30 13.32 10.55
CA LEU A 76 14.62 14.22 11.48
C LEU A 76 13.27 14.72 10.97
N ILE A 77 13.11 14.86 9.65
CA ILE A 77 11.90 15.38 9.01
C ILE A 77 10.89 14.26 8.76
N GLN A 78 11.34 13.07 8.34
CA GLN A 78 10.44 11.94 8.10
C GLN A 78 9.90 11.33 9.40
N ARG A 79 10.64 11.43 10.52
CA ARG A 79 10.32 10.72 11.78
C ARG A 79 8.90 10.98 12.31
N PRO A 80 8.42 12.23 12.45
CA PRO A 80 7.06 12.49 12.92
C PRO A 80 5.98 11.90 12.01
N ASP A 81 6.22 11.88 10.69
CA ASP A 81 5.30 11.26 9.75
C ASP A 81 5.31 9.73 9.90
N MET A 82 6.49 9.12 10.04
CA MET A 82 6.61 7.69 10.32
C MET A 82 5.94 7.28 11.63
N GLU A 83 6.03 8.08 12.69
CA GLU A 83 5.31 7.86 13.96
C GLU A 83 3.80 7.82 13.73
N THR A 84 3.29 8.72 12.88
CA THR A 84 1.87 8.72 12.50
C THR A 84 1.51 7.48 11.69
N VAL A 85 2.23 7.24 10.58
CA VAL A 85 1.96 6.13 9.66
C VAL A 85 2.04 4.78 10.36
N CYS A 86 2.95 4.61 11.33
CA CYS A 86 3.12 3.40 12.13
C CYS A 86 1.82 2.94 12.83
N THR A 87 0.90 3.88 13.10
CA THR A 87 -0.40 3.62 13.77
C THR A 87 -1.56 3.37 12.81
N THR A 88 -1.34 3.46 11.50
CA THR A 88 -2.41 3.48 10.49
C THR A 88 -2.59 2.13 9.79
N TYR A 89 -3.68 2.05 9.01
CA TYR A 89 -4.01 0.90 8.17
C TYR A 89 -4.10 1.32 6.69
N GLY A 90 -3.59 0.47 5.81
CA GLY A 90 -3.55 0.68 4.35
C GLY A 90 -4.42 -0.30 3.59
N LYS A 91 -5.13 0.17 2.56
CA LYS A 91 -5.78 -0.68 1.53
C LYS A 91 -5.18 -0.36 0.17
N VAL A 92 -4.53 -1.36 -0.41
CA VAL A 92 -3.78 -1.20 -1.66
C VAL A 92 -4.36 -2.09 -2.76
N PHE A 93 -4.61 -1.49 -3.92
CA PHE A 93 -4.87 -2.23 -5.16
C PHE A 93 -3.85 -1.87 -6.22
N HIS A 94 -3.20 -2.89 -6.79
CA HIS A 94 -2.38 -2.75 -8.00
C HIS A 94 -3.19 -3.14 -9.23
N PHE A 95 -3.28 -2.21 -10.19
CA PHE A 95 -3.94 -2.37 -11.48
C PHE A 95 -2.97 -2.83 -12.57
N TRP A 96 -1.68 -2.54 -12.43
CA TRP A 96 -0.64 -3.00 -13.36
C TRP A 96 0.32 -3.98 -12.67
N GLN A 97 0.30 -5.23 -13.14
CA GLN A 97 1.20 -6.30 -12.70
C GLN A 97 2.56 -6.24 -13.43
N VAL A 98 3.33 -5.19 -13.15
CA VAL A 98 4.60 -4.86 -13.84
C VAL A 98 5.66 -5.96 -13.74
N ASP A 99 5.63 -6.73 -12.65
CA ASP A 99 6.52 -7.87 -12.38
C ASP A 99 6.23 -9.08 -13.26
N LYS A 100 5.13 -9.08 -14.04
CA LYS A 100 4.87 -10.08 -15.10
C LYS A 100 5.50 -9.71 -16.45
N GLY A 101 6.17 -8.56 -16.56
CA GLY A 101 6.83 -8.13 -17.79
C GLY A 101 5.88 -7.62 -18.89
N HIS A 102 4.60 -7.38 -18.56
CA HIS A 102 3.65 -6.84 -19.53
C HIS A 102 3.88 -5.35 -19.80
N SER A 103 3.84 -4.96 -21.08
CA SER A 103 3.94 -3.57 -21.53
C SER A 103 2.66 -2.75 -21.31
N LEU A 104 1.55 -3.41 -20.97
CA LEU A 104 0.25 -2.82 -20.68
C LEU A 104 -0.34 -3.42 -19.39
N PRO A 105 -1.29 -2.73 -18.73
CA PRO A 105 -1.90 -3.19 -17.48
C PRO A 105 -2.93 -4.31 -17.73
N PHE A 106 -2.45 -5.52 -17.98
CA PHE A 106 -3.31 -6.69 -18.21
C PHE A 106 -3.78 -7.34 -16.92
N GLY A 107 -4.96 -7.97 -17.02
CA GLY A 107 -5.56 -8.76 -15.96
C GLY A 107 -6.35 -7.92 -14.98
N ILE A 108 -6.84 -8.58 -13.93
CA ILE A 108 -7.63 -7.93 -12.89
C ILE A 108 -6.74 -7.22 -11.87
N PRO A 109 -7.27 -6.18 -11.20
CA PRO A 109 -6.60 -5.58 -10.07
C PRO A 109 -6.24 -6.64 -9.02
N GLN A 110 -5.14 -6.43 -8.32
CA GLN A 110 -4.66 -7.30 -7.25
C GLN A 110 -4.74 -6.54 -5.93
N LEU A 111 -5.34 -7.16 -4.92
CA LEU A 111 -5.24 -6.68 -3.54
C LEU A 111 -3.82 -6.96 -3.05
N MET A 112 -3.13 -5.92 -2.62
CA MET A 112 -1.77 -6.03 -2.09
C MET A 112 -1.78 -5.99 -0.56
N MET A 113 -0.82 -6.68 0.04
CA MET A 113 -0.63 -6.75 1.48
C MET A 113 0.80 -6.35 1.82
N ALA A 114 0.94 -5.67 2.95
CA ALA A 114 2.22 -5.30 3.54
C ALA A 114 3.01 -6.51 4.07
N LEU A 115 4.32 -6.30 4.23
CA LEU A 115 5.14 -7.15 5.09
C LEU A 115 4.70 -6.97 6.55
N THR A 116 4.69 -8.07 7.30
CA THR A 116 4.16 -8.14 8.67
C THR A 116 5.13 -8.80 9.65
N ARG A 117 6.22 -9.39 9.17
CA ARG A 117 7.28 -10.02 9.99
C ARG A 117 8.55 -10.26 9.19
N ASP A 118 9.64 -10.53 9.90
CA ASP A 118 10.92 -10.92 9.32
C ASP A 118 10.81 -12.23 8.50
N GLY A 119 11.71 -12.39 7.52
CA GLY A 119 11.76 -13.56 6.64
C GLY A 119 10.68 -13.58 5.54
N GLN A 120 9.92 -12.49 5.39
CA GLN A 120 8.94 -12.37 4.30
C GLN A 120 9.52 -11.79 3.01
N ILE A 121 10.44 -10.82 3.10
CA ILE A 121 11.07 -10.17 1.95
C ILE A 121 12.18 -11.06 1.35
N TYR A 122 12.32 -11.07 0.03
CA TYR A 122 13.46 -11.70 -0.62
C TYR A 122 14.72 -10.85 -0.47
N ASP A 123 15.81 -11.45 0.03
CA ASP A 123 17.06 -10.75 0.34
C ASP A 123 17.62 -9.96 -0.85
N HIS A 124 17.55 -10.51 -2.06
CA HIS A 124 18.04 -9.82 -3.26
C HIS A 124 17.27 -8.54 -3.59
N LEU A 125 15.96 -8.48 -3.27
CA LEU A 125 15.16 -7.27 -3.45
C LEU A 125 15.54 -6.22 -2.41
N LEU A 126 15.75 -6.66 -1.16
CA LEU A 126 16.19 -5.78 -0.09
C LEU A 126 17.55 -5.15 -0.39
N GLN A 127 18.54 -5.97 -0.78
CA GLN A 127 19.89 -5.52 -1.11
C GLN A 127 19.89 -4.58 -2.33
N SER A 128 19.19 -4.95 -3.40
CA SER A 128 19.09 -4.10 -4.60
C SER A 128 18.41 -2.76 -4.32
N SER A 129 17.42 -2.74 -3.42
CA SER A 129 16.78 -1.52 -2.96
C SER A 129 17.72 -0.67 -2.10
N ALA A 130 18.41 -1.28 -1.13
CA ALA A 130 19.38 -0.60 -0.25
C ALA A 130 20.46 0.12 -1.07
N GLU A 131 21.05 -0.57 -2.05
CA GLU A 131 22.09 -0.04 -2.91
C GLU A 131 21.59 1.14 -3.77
N ARG A 132 20.42 0.98 -4.42
CA ARG A 132 19.85 2.03 -5.28
C ARG A 132 19.42 3.26 -4.48
N MET A 133 18.92 3.08 -3.27
CA MET A 133 18.39 4.15 -2.43
C MET A 133 19.43 4.75 -1.47
N GLY A 134 20.56 4.08 -1.28
CA GLY A 134 21.61 4.49 -0.34
C GLY A 134 21.15 4.43 1.11
N ILE A 135 20.48 3.34 1.50
CA ILE A 135 19.83 3.20 2.82
C ILE A 135 20.38 2.00 3.57
N ASP A 136 20.68 2.22 4.86
CA ASP A 136 20.92 1.16 5.83
C ASP A 136 19.61 0.85 6.58
N TYR A 137 18.98 -0.26 6.19
CA TYR A 137 17.71 -0.69 6.80
C TYR A 137 17.86 -1.11 8.26
N GLU A 138 19.03 -1.60 8.67
CA GLU A 138 19.28 -2.00 10.05
C GLU A 138 19.49 -0.78 10.95
N GLU A 139 20.12 0.28 10.43
CA GLU A 139 20.19 1.57 11.09
C GLU A 139 18.79 2.17 11.27
N GLU A 140 17.98 2.21 10.21
CA GLU A 140 16.60 2.72 10.28
C GLU A 140 15.73 1.88 11.22
N ARG A 141 15.87 0.55 11.20
CA ARG A 141 15.15 -0.35 12.13
C ARG A 141 15.48 -0.01 13.58
N LYS A 142 16.77 0.06 13.94
CA LYS A 142 17.23 0.42 15.30
C LYS A 142 16.72 1.80 15.70
N ALA A 143 16.82 2.77 14.79
CA ALA A 143 16.37 4.13 15.03
C ALA A 143 14.86 4.25 15.27
N ARG A 144 14.06 3.25 14.88
CA ARG A 144 12.59 3.25 14.99
C ARG A 144 12.05 2.22 15.97
N GLU A 145 12.90 1.55 16.76
CA GLU A 145 12.48 0.56 17.76
C GLU A 145 11.48 1.13 18.77
N TYR A 146 11.65 2.41 19.12
CA TYR A 146 10.79 3.15 20.06
C TYR A 146 9.37 3.40 19.54
N MET A 147 9.15 3.34 18.22
CA MET A 147 7.84 3.61 17.64
C MET A 147 6.83 2.53 18.05
N THR A 148 5.64 2.98 18.43
CA THR A 148 4.50 2.13 18.77
C THR A 148 3.52 2.07 17.61
N GLY A 149 2.86 0.94 17.45
CA GLY A 149 1.82 0.78 16.44
C GLY A 149 0.45 1.29 16.90
N PRO A 150 -0.64 0.74 16.32
CA PRO A 150 -2.00 1.04 16.76
C PRO A 150 -2.17 0.83 18.27
N VAL A 151 -2.92 1.71 18.93
CA VAL A 151 -3.12 1.75 20.39
C VAL A 151 -3.78 0.48 20.90
N HIS A 152 -4.68 -0.12 20.12
CA HIS A 152 -5.36 -1.37 20.47
C HIS A 152 -4.62 -2.62 19.98
N GLY A 153 -3.39 -2.45 19.47
CA GLY A 153 -2.64 -3.48 18.78
C GLY A 153 -3.16 -3.72 17.35
N ILE A 154 -2.45 -4.56 16.59
CA ILE A 154 -2.90 -4.92 15.24
C ILE A 154 -4.21 -5.70 15.34
N HIS A 155 -5.26 -5.18 14.72
CA HIS A 155 -6.57 -5.83 14.73
C HIS A 155 -6.51 -7.22 14.04
N PRO A 156 -7.12 -8.28 14.60
CA PRO A 156 -7.01 -9.65 14.09
C PRO A 156 -7.51 -9.86 12.66
N LEU A 157 -8.42 -9.00 12.18
CA LEU A 157 -8.92 -9.03 10.79
C LEU A 157 -8.03 -8.29 9.78
N ALA A 158 -7.08 -7.47 10.23
CA ALA A 158 -6.10 -6.85 9.33
C ALA A 158 -5.16 -7.92 8.75
N ASN A 159 -4.35 -7.53 7.77
CA ASN A 159 -3.33 -8.39 7.16
C ASN A 159 -3.95 -9.69 6.60
N GLY A 160 -5.17 -9.57 6.04
CA GLY A 160 -5.94 -10.71 5.51
C GLY A 160 -6.50 -11.67 6.57
N GLY A 161 -6.44 -11.35 7.86
CA GLY A 161 -6.88 -12.24 8.93
C GLY A 161 -6.15 -13.58 8.95
N GLY A 162 -4.87 -13.58 8.56
CA GLY A 162 -4.04 -14.79 8.43
C GLY A 162 -4.31 -15.62 7.16
N LYS A 163 -5.18 -15.15 6.25
CA LYS A 163 -5.49 -15.81 4.97
C LYS A 163 -5.30 -14.83 3.82
N GLY A 164 -4.89 -15.35 2.66
CA GLY A 164 -4.88 -14.56 1.42
C GLY A 164 -6.29 -14.40 0.87
N LEU A 165 -6.59 -13.22 0.32
CA LEU A 165 -7.79 -12.99 -0.49
C LEU A 165 -7.39 -12.94 -1.97
N GLU A 166 -8.21 -13.54 -2.82
CA GLU A 166 -8.02 -13.55 -4.27
C GLU A 166 -9.25 -12.93 -4.94
N LEU A 167 -9.01 -11.95 -5.83
CA LEU A 167 -10.07 -11.41 -6.67
C LEU A 167 -10.35 -12.39 -7.82
N ARG A 168 -11.63 -12.67 -8.09
CA ARG A 168 -12.07 -13.51 -9.21
C ARG A 168 -13.17 -12.82 -9.99
N LEU A 169 -13.04 -12.87 -11.31
CA LEU A 169 -14.15 -12.50 -12.20
C LEU A 169 -15.16 -13.64 -12.24
N ARG A 170 -16.42 -13.26 -12.35
CA ARG A 170 -17.52 -14.17 -12.67
C ARG A 170 -18.42 -13.50 -13.68
N GLU A 171 -18.96 -14.30 -14.59
CA GLU A 171 -20.01 -13.84 -15.48
C GLU A 171 -21.28 -13.55 -14.68
N VAL A 172 -21.99 -12.50 -15.08
CA VAL A 172 -23.29 -12.12 -14.53
C VAL A 172 -24.21 -11.75 -15.69
N GLU A 173 -25.49 -12.06 -15.56
CA GLU A 173 -26.48 -11.62 -16.54
C GLU A 173 -26.58 -10.08 -16.52
N LEU A 174 -26.39 -9.47 -17.69
CA LEU A 174 -26.68 -8.06 -17.88
C LEU A 174 -28.20 -7.91 -18.00
N LYS A 175 -28.84 -7.33 -16.99
CA LYS A 175 -30.21 -6.83 -17.13
C LYS A 175 -30.16 -5.75 -18.21
N HIS A 176 -30.75 -6.02 -19.38
CA HIS A 176 -30.88 -5.04 -20.45
C HIS A 176 -31.81 -3.91 -19.97
N ASP A 177 -31.24 -2.89 -19.33
CA ASP A 177 -31.86 -1.56 -19.30
C ASP A 177 -31.53 -0.85 -20.62
N PRO A 178 -32.46 -0.07 -21.21
CA PRO A 178 -32.21 0.66 -22.44
C PRO A 178 -30.98 1.55 -22.28
N SER A 179 -30.23 1.71 -23.37
CA SER A 179 -28.93 2.37 -23.41
C SER A 179 -28.88 3.59 -22.48
N PRO A 180 -27.88 3.71 -21.58
CA PRO A 180 -27.76 4.88 -20.74
C PRO A 180 -27.73 6.12 -21.64
N PRO A 181 -28.44 7.22 -21.29
CA PRO A 181 -28.39 8.44 -22.08
C PRO A 181 -26.93 8.82 -22.28
N SER A 182 -26.56 9.21 -23.51
CA SER A 182 -25.19 9.56 -23.85
C SER A 182 -24.65 10.61 -22.87
N VAL A 183 -23.91 10.16 -21.85
CA VAL A 183 -23.28 11.08 -20.92
C VAL A 183 -22.12 11.69 -21.69
N LYS A 184 -22.29 12.94 -22.13
CA LYS A 184 -21.15 13.76 -22.54
C LYS A 184 -20.26 13.87 -21.31
N ALA A 185 -19.21 13.06 -21.25
CA ALA A 185 -18.17 13.19 -20.24
C ALA A 185 -17.63 14.63 -20.33
N ARG A 186 -18.02 15.47 -19.37
CA ARG A 186 -17.39 16.78 -19.20
C ARG A 186 -16.09 16.52 -18.45
N ILE A 187 -15.01 16.37 -19.21
CA ILE A 187 -13.67 16.60 -18.68
C ILE A 187 -13.59 18.09 -18.40
N LEU A 188 -13.71 18.46 -17.12
CA LEU A 188 -13.42 19.82 -16.66
C LEU A 188 -11.90 19.88 -16.45
N PHE A 189 -11.22 20.67 -17.28
CA PHE A 189 -9.82 21.05 -17.08
C PHE A 189 -9.71 22.10 -15.97
#